data_AF-A0A6N3C652-F1
#
_entry.id   AF-A0A6N3C652-F1
#
_cell.length_a   1.000
_cell.length_b   1.000
_cell.length_c   1.000
_cell.angle_alpha   90.00
_cell.angle_beta   90.00
_cell.angle_gamma   90.00
#
_symmetry.space_group_name_H-M   'P 1'
#
loop_
_entity.id
_entity.type
_entity.pdbx_description
1 polymer ?
#
loop_
_entity_poly.entity_id
_entity_poly.type
_entity_poly.pdbx_seq_one_letter_code
_entity_poly.pdbx_strand_id
1 'polypeptide(L)' 'MEPISQGMQGPAVEDVQTRLSSLGYMIDAAEMTAKEFGATTVAAVRAFRT' A
#
# COMPACT_ATOMS: atom_id res chain seq x y z
N MET A 1 1.84 -15.16 9.07
CA MET A 1 2.17 -13.90 8.39
C MET A 1 1.70 -12.78 9.29
N GLU A 2 2.61 -11.91 9.73
CA GLU A 2 2.20 -10.70 10.45
C GLU A 2 1.43 -9.78 9.49
N PRO A 3 0.33 -9.15 9.94
CA PRO A 3 -0.43 -8.23 9.11
C PRO A 3 0.42 -7.00 8.78
N ILE A 4 0.50 -6.63 7.50
CA ILE A 4 1.14 -5.38 7.11
C ILE A 4 0.30 -4.19 7.58
N SER A 5 0.96 -3.15 8.08
CA SER A 5 0.33 -1.99 8.69
C SER A 5 1.12 -0.71 8.44
N GLN A 6 0.52 0.43 8.78
CA GLN A 6 1.10 1.75 8.56
C GLN A 6 2.50 1.88 9.19
N GLY A 7 3.42 2.49 8.45
CA GLY A 7 4.82 2.64 8.86
C GLY A 7 5.72 1.45 8.56
N MET A 8 5.17 0.36 8.01
CA MET A 8 5.99 -0.74 7.48
C MET A 8 6.61 -0.37 6.13
N GLN A 9 7.73 -1.00 5.80
CA GLN A 9 8.43 -0.81 4.54
C GLN A 9 8.94 -2.15 3.99
N GLY A 10 8.99 -2.29 2.66
CA GLY A 10 9.71 -3.37 1.99
C GLY A 10 8.85 -4.20 1.02
N PRO A 11 9.34 -5.39 0.60
CA PRO A 11 8.73 -6.16 -0.49
C PRO A 11 7.26 -6.54 -0.25
N ALA A 12 6.89 -6.83 1.00
CA ALA A 12 5.50 -7.14 1.34
C ALA A 12 4.55 -5.95 1.16
N VAL A 13 5.05 -4.72 1.33
CA VAL A 13 4.28 -3.49 1.09
C VAL A 13 4.15 -3.26 -0.42
N GLU A 14 5.23 -3.42 -1.17
CA GLU A 14 5.25 -3.34 -2.64
C GLU A 14 4.22 -4.29 -3.27
N ASP A 15 4.18 -5.55 -2.84
CA ASP A 15 3.21 -6.53 -3.33
C ASP A 15 1.75 -6.07 -3.15
N VAL A 16 1.44 -5.44 -2.01
CA VAL A 16 0.10 -4.91 -1.75
C VAL A 16 -0.18 -3.65 -2.55
N GLN A 17 0.78 -2.72 -2.63
CA GLN A 17 0.65 -1.50 -3.43
C GLN A 17 0.44 -1.83 -4.91
N THR A 18 1.18 -2.79 -5.47
CA THR A 18 1.01 -3.26 -6.86
C THR A 18 -0.38 -3.83 -7.09
N ARG A 19 -0.89 -4.67 -6.17
CA ARG A 19 -2.24 -5.23 -6.28
C ARG A 19 -3.32 -4.14 -6.20
N LEU A 20 -3.21 -3.21 -5.26
CA LEU A 20 -4.15 -2.09 -5.13
C LEU A 20 -4.12 -1.18 -6.37
N SER A 21 -2.94 -0.85 -6.88
CA SER A 21 -2.78 -0.08 -8.12
C SER A 21 -3.40 -0.80 -9.32
N SER A 22 -3.24 -2.12 -9.44
CA SER A 22 -3.88 -2.92 -10.50
C SER A 22 -5.42 -2.93 -10.43
N LEU A 23 -5.98 -2.70 -9.25
CA LEU A 23 -7.42 -2.57 -9.02
C LEU A 23 -7.93 -1.13 -9.24
N GLY A 24 -7.04 -0.19 -9.56
CA GLY A 24 -7.36 1.22 -9.82
C GLY A 24 -7.27 2.13 -8.60
N TYR A 25 -6.77 1.66 -7.46
CA TYR A 25 -6.54 2.52 -6.29
C TYR A 25 -5.27 3.34 -6.47
N MET A 26 -5.38 4.66 -6.37
CA MET A 26 -4.24 5.56 -6.43
C MET A 26 -3.45 5.55 -5.11
N ILE A 27 -2.14 5.38 -5.23
CA ILE A 27 -1.16 5.45 -4.14
C ILE A 27 -0.11 6.47 -4.55
N ASP A 28 0.37 7.25 -3.59
CA ASP A 28 1.41 8.25 -3.82
C ASP A 28 2.68 7.60 -4.40
N ALA A 29 3.25 8.22 -5.43
CA ALA A 29 4.40 7.67 -6.13
C ALA A 29 5.66 7.59 -5.24
N ALA A 30 5.81 8.49 -4.27
CA ALA A 30 6.90 8.42 -3.30
C ALA A 30 6.72 7.23 -2.35
N GLU A 31 5.49 6.96 -1.89
CA GLU A 31 5.19 5.76 -1.10
C GLU A 31 5.47 4.47 -1.88
N MET A 32 5.09 4.41 -3.16
CA MET A 32 5.38 3.26 -4.02
C MET A 32 6.89 3.08 -4.25
N THR A 33 7.61 4.18 -4.49
CA THR A 33 9.06 4.14 -4.71
C THR A 33 9.82 3.73 -3.44
N ALA A 34 9.40 4.27 -2.29
CA ALA A 34 9.96 3.92 -1.00
C ALA A 34 9.49 2.56 -0.49
N LYS A 35 8.48 1.94 -1.13
CA LYS A 35 7.83 0.70 -0.65
C LYS A 35 7.29 0.88 0.76
N GLU A 36 6.77 2.07 1.06
CA GLU A 36 6.33 2.48 2.39
C GLU A 36 4.82 2.36 2.51
N PHE A 37 4.36 1.77 3.61
CA PHE A 37 2.95 1.71 3.96
C PHE A 37 2.55 3.05 4.58
N GLY A 38 2.51 4.09 3.74
CA GLY A 38 2.19 5.45 4.12
C GLY A 38 0.69 5.74 4.11
N ALA A 39 0.35 7.02 4.17
CA ALA A 39 -1.03 7.48 4.33
C ALA A 39 -1.93 7.10 3.15
N THR A 40 -1.42 7.20 1.92
CA THR A 40 -2.19 6.87 0.71
C THR A 40 -2.32 5.36 0.53
N THR A 41 -1.31 4.58 0.93
CA THR A 41 -1.41 3.11 1.01
C THR A 41 -2.46 2.68 2.02
N VAL A 42 -2.53 3.32 3.21
CA VAL A 42 -3.61 3.10 4.20
C VAL A 42 -4.97 3.42 3.61
N ALA A 43 -5.11 4.56 2.93
CA ALA A 43 -6.37 4.97 2.32
C ALA A 43 -6.85 3.97 1.26
N ALA A 44 -5.94 3.50 0.39
CA ALA A 44 -6.23 2.48 -0.62
C ALA A 44 -6.68 1.15 0.01
N VAL A 45 -5.99 0.68 1.06
CA VAL A 45 -6.38 -0.55 1.79
C VAL A 45 -7.75 -0.40 2.44
N ARG A 46 -8.08 0.77 3.00
CA ARG A 46 -9.41 1.03 3.59
C ARG A 46 -10.50 1.02 2.51
N ALA A 47 -10.25 1.68 1.37
CA ALA A 47 -11.19 1.72 0.26
C ALA A 47 -11.43 0.33 -0.36
N PHE A 48 -10.41 -0.53 -0.42
CA PHE A 48 -10.53 -1.91 -0.90
C PHE A 48 -11.40 -2.81 -0.01
N ARG A 49 -11.46 -2.54 1.29
CA ARG A 49 -12.17 -3.38 2.28
C ARG A 49 -13.62 -2.98 2.52
N THR A 50 -14.09 -1.96 1.81
CA THR A 50 -15.49 -1.49 1.90
C THR A 50 -16.34 -2.29 0.93
#